data_AF-A0A9N6ZET6-F1
#
_entry.id   AF-A0A9N6ZET6-F1
#
_cell.length_a   1.000
_cell.length_b   1.000
_cell.length_c   1.000
_cell.angle_alpha   90.00
_cell.angle_beta   90.00
_cell.angle_gamma   90.00
#
_symmetry.space_group_name_H-M   'P 1'
#
loop_
_entity.id
_entity.type
_entity.pdbx_description
1 polymer ?
#
loop_
_entity_poly.entity_id
_entity_poly.type
_entity_poly.pdbx_seq_one_letter_code
_entity_poly.pdbx_strand_id
1 'polypeptide(L)'
;MAKKVTRNSTANTLNFRPPTDVKFDKNKGTKPLPDPTSIKNIILLMIVHLCRKVLFIDPNIKVGVYILLVFFGSILGDVLPIPGTYFSRKDNLFNVYFVKLSWGWTMSFVGSFIYLTSNIYSCGDKAQIRKHFLRLLLATINWFFWTNLFVYIEDSYGYCSKAIVRGRKSCLTKGFTWNGFSISGHTFILIYCTLIIMEEAKALVNWDSIKDHVRNEEHNRSSEDSSGATSPLDSLTSEQFDHVKEKYGQFTPYIRVAFIGMTLLALIWDVMLLATIIYFHSTPEKFVASVIAVLLWFFTYRFLFHRRILSLLPGDGTFRYMNPTQPLQSLSVRRSSLAGKATDKIPKFLGMPLNPMRNPSSIAINPAEDSFLTRSVATTDALSQSR
;
A
#
# COMPACT_ATOMS: atom_id res chain seq x y z
N MET A 1 -42.58 -41.25 -77.31
CA MET A 1 -41.44 -40.79 -76.48
C MET A 1 -41.75 -39.40 -75.91
N ALA A 2 -41.77 -39.32 -74.57
CA ALA A 2 -41.55 -38.20 -73.63
C ALA A 2 -42.11 -36.76 -73.86
N LYS A 3 -42.78 -36.27 -72.79
CA LYS A 3 -43.31 -34.91 -72.46
C LYS A 3 -42.23 -33.83 -72.20
N LYS A 4 -42.58 -32.55 -72.42
CA LYS A 4 -42.35 -31.36 -71.53
C LYS A 4 -43.03 -30.13 -72.15
N VAL A 5 -44.06 -29.46 -71.63
CA VAL A 5 -44.34 -28.78 -70.34
C VAL A 5 -43.41 -27.59 -70.03
N THR A 6 -43.89 -26.41 -70.45
CA THR A 6 -44.03 -25.09 -69.80
C THR A 6 -42.86 -24.44 -69.03
N ARG A 7 -42.61 -23.13 -69.27
CA ARG A 7 -42.55 -22.14 -68.17
C ARG A 7 -42.68 -20.68 -68.63
N ASN A 8 -43.72 -20.02 -68.10
CA ASN A 8 -43.92 -18.57 -68.09
C ASN A 8 -42.78 -17.86 -67.35
N SER A 9 -42.33 -16.73 -67.88
CA SER A 9 -41.49 -15.78 -67.15
C SER A 9 -42.41 -14.79 -66.43
N THR A 10 -42.50 -14.92 -65.10
CA THR A 10 -43.12 -13.93 -64.23
C THR A 10 -42.03 -13.23 -63.43
N ALA A 11 -42.06 -11.90 -63.49
CA ALA A 11 -41.18 -10.98 -62.79
C ALA A 11 -41.11 -11.27 -61.28
N ASN A 12 -39.90 -11.38 -60.74
CA ASN A 12 -39.67 -11.36 -59.31
C ASN A 12 -39.51 -9.90 -58.85
N THR A 13 -40.58 -9.33 -58.32
CA THR A 13 -40.50 -8.15 -57.44
C THR A 13 -39.79 -8.56 -56.14
N LEU A 14 -38.57 -8.09 -55.95
CA LEU A 14 -37.84 -8.28 -54.70
C LEU A 14 -38.56 -7.49 -53.59
N ASN A 15 -39.22 -8.21 -52.67
CA ASN A 15 -39.83 -7.63 -51.48
C ASN A 15 -38.73 -7.08 -50.56
N PHE A 16 -38.43 -5.79 -50.68
CA PHE A 16 -37.56 -5.08 -49.75
C PHE A 16 -38.34 -4.85 -48.45
N ARG A 17 -38.04 -5.63 -47.41
CA ARG A 17 -38.53 -5.36 -46.05
C ARG A 17 -37.64 -4.26 -45.46
N PRO A 18 -38.18 -3.12 -44.97
CA PRO A 18 -37.36 -2.17 -44.24
C PRO A 18 -36.81 -2.85 -42.98
N PRO A 19 -35.57 -2.57 -42.57
CA PRO A 19 -35.04 -3.13 -41.35
C PRO A 19 -35.90 -2.60 -40.19
N THR A 20 -36.53 -3.51 -39.46
CA THR A 20 -37.05 -3.18 -38.14
C THR A 20 -35.86 -2.72 -37.31
N ASP A 21 -35.87 -1.47 -36.86
CA ASP A 21 -34.89 -0.93 -35.92
C ASP A 21 -34.96 -1.74 -34.62
N VAL A 22 -34.21 -2.84 -34.59
CA VAL A 22 -33.87 -3.50 -33.34
C VAL A 22 -33.03 -2.48 -32.60
N LYS A 23 -33.62 -1.87 -31.56
CA LYS A 23 -32.88 -1.03 -30.62
C LYS A 23 -31.74 -1.89 -30.07
N PHE A 24 -30.56 -1.75 -30.65
CA PHE A 24 -29.33 -2.24 -30.07
C PHE A 24 -29.13 -1.42 -28.81
N ASP A 25 -29.55 -1.95 -27.66
CA ASP A 25 -28.97 -1.57 -26.39
C ASP A 25 -27.49 -1.88 -26.51
N LYS A 26 -26.74 -0.85 -26.89
CA LYS A 26 -25.28 -0.88 -26.85
C LYS A 26 -24.98 -1.23 -25.40
N ASN A 27 -24.48 -2.44 -25.16
CA ASN A 27 -23.83 -2.84 -23.93
C ASN A 27 -22.58 -1.97 -23.76
N LYS A 28 -22.78 -0.68 -23.50
CA LYS A 28 -21.76 0.23 -23.00
C LYS A 28 -21.37 -0.35 -21.66
N GLY A 29 -20.07 -0.50 -21.41
CA GLY A 29 -19.60 -0.87 -20.08
C GLY A 29 -20.27 0.07 -19.06
N THR A 30 -20.99 -0.49 -18.10
CA THR A 30 -21.81 0.28 -17.15
C THR A 30 -20.97 1.07 -16.16
N LYS A 31 -19.67 0.77 -16.08
CA LYS A 31 -18.73 1.45 -15.18
C LYS A 31 -18.16 2.73 -15.79
N PRO A 32 -18.10 3.83 -15.03
CA PRO A 32 -17.54 5.08 -15.51
C PRO A 32 -16.03 4.95 -15.81
N LEU A 33 -15.59 5.60 -16.88
CA LEU A 33 -14.17 5.72 -17.25
C LEU A 33 -13.44 6.65 -16.27
N PRO A 34 -12.14 6.43 -16.02
CA PRO A 34 -11.36 7.35 -15.19
C PRO A 34 -11.16 8.69 -15.89
N ASP A 35 -11.14 9.77 -15.11
CA ASP A 35 -10.88 11.13 -15.62
C ASP A 35 -9.50 11.25 -16.30
N PRO A 36 -9.36 12.13 -17.31
CA PRO A 36 -8.08 12.38 -17.96
C PRO A 36 -7.03 12.90 -16.98
N THR A 37 -5.82 12.35 -17.02
CA THR A 37 -4.71 12.74 -16.14
C THR A 37 -3.93 13.92 -16.71
N SER A 38 -3.72 14.96 -15.90
CA SER A 38 -2.88 16.11 -16.26
C SER A 38 -1.38 15.72 -16.31
N ILE A 39 -0.60 16.39 -17.17
CA ILE A 39 0.87 16.21 -17.30
C ILE A 39 1.58 16.39 -15.95
N LYS A 40 1.18 17.39 -15.15
CA LYS A 40 1.74 17.65 -13.82
C LYS A 40 1.54 16.45 -12.88
N ASN A 41 0.38 15.79 -12.96
CA ASN A 41 0.07 14.61 -12.18
C ASN A 41 0.90 13.39 -12.66
N ILE A 42 1.18 13.27 -13.96
CA ILE A 42 2.05 12.21 -14.49
C ILE A 42 3.48 12.34 -13.95
N ILE A 43 4.06 13.55 -13.98
CA ILE A 43 5.40 13.80 -13.44
C ILE A 43 5.43 13.50 -11.92
N LEU A 44 4.42 13.97 -11.18
CA LEU A 44 4.30 13.68 -9.74
C LEU A 44 4.25 12.17 -9.47
N LEU A 45 3.46 11.41 -10.25
CA LEU A 45 3.38 9.96 -10.13
C LEU A 45 4.71 9.27 -10.42
N MET A 46 5.47 9.75 -11.41
CA MET A 46 6.79 9.23 -11.72
C MET A 46 7.77 9.42 -10.54
N ILE A 47 7.75 10.61 -9.92
CA ILE A 47 8.57 10.90 -8.73
C ILE A 47 8.13 10.02 -7.56
N VAL A 48 6.82 9.90 -7.30
CA VAL A 48 6.29 9.03 -6.24
C VAL A 48 6.68 7.57 -6.48
N HIS A 49 6.71 7.10 -7.73
CA HIS A 49 7.17 5.75 -8.06
C HIS A 49 8.65 5.53 -7.72
N LEU A 50 9.51 6.52 -7.99
CA LEU A 50 10.91 6.48 -7.57
C LEU A 50 11.03 6.46 -6.04
N CYS A 51 10.32 7.36 -5.36
CA CYS A 51 10.29 7.42 -3.90
C CYS A 51 9.82 6.10 -3.27
N ARG A 52 8.85 5.44 -3.90
CA ARG A 52 8.33 4.13 -3.48
C ARG A 52 9.44 3.07 -3.45
N LYS A 53 10.33 3.05 -4.45
CA LYS A 53 11.47 2.12 -4.49
C LYS A 53 12.45 2.33 -3.35
N VAL A 54 12.57 3.56 -2.85
CA VAL A 54 13.47 3.90 -1.72
C VAL A 54 12.84 3.52 -0.37
N LEU A 55 11.59 3.93 -0.14
CA LEU A 55 10.94 3.75 1.17
C LEU A 55 10.35 2.36 1.40
N PHE A 56 9.95 1.62 0.35
CA PHE A 56 9.32 0.30 0.49
C PHE A 56 10.32 -0.87 0.42
N ILE A 57 11.62 -0.59 0.56
CA ILE A 57 12.58 -1.64 0.89
C ILE A 57 12.15 -2.26 2.22
N ASP A 58 12.18 -3.58 2.34
CA ASP A 58 11.83 -4.24 3.59
C ASP A 58 12.67 -3.68 4.74
N PRO A 59 12.03 -3.17 5.82
CA PRO A 59 12.78 -2.62 6.96
C PRO A 59 13.75 -3.62 7.57
N ASN A 60 13.46 -4.92 7.49
CA ASN A 60 14.37 -5.98 7.94
C ASN A 60 15.70 -6.00 7.15
N ILE A 61 15.64 -5.81 5.83
CA ILE A 61 16.82 -5.73 4.97
C ILE A 61 17.59 -4.45 5.32
N LYS A 62 16.88 -3.32 5.44
CA LYS A 62 17.49 -2.03 5.79
C LYS A 62 18.19 -2.07 7.16
N VAL A 63 17.62 -2.75 8.15
CA VAL A 63 18.25 -3.01 9.46
C VAL A 63 19.55 -3.80 9.28
N GLY A 64 19.55 -4.88 8.50
CA GLY A 64 20.75 -5.66 8.22
C GLY A 64 21.84 -4.81 7.55
N VAL A 65 21.45 -4.00 6.57
CA VAL A 65 22.34 -3.05 5.88
C VAL A 65 22.93 -2.04 6.87
N TYR A 66 22.13 -1.47 7.79
CA TYR A 66 22.64 -0.53 8.78
C TYR A 66 23.59 -1.15 9.78
N ILE A 67 23.29 -2.34 10.30
CA ILE A 67 24.19 -3.03 11.23
C ILE A 67 25.52 -3.34 10.55
N LEU A 68 25.46 -3.86 9.31
CA LEU A 68 26.65 -4.14 8.50
C LEU A 68 27.45 -2.87 8.21
N LEU A 69 26.77 -1.80 7.77
CA LEU A 69 27.36 -0.52 7.44
C LEU A 69 28.02 0.14 8.67
N VAL A 70 27.35 0.12 9.83
CA VAL A 70 27.91 0.64 11.07
C VAL A 70 29.11 -0.19 11.51
N PHE A 71 29.04 -1.53 11.44
CA PHE A 71 30.15 -2.38 11.87
C PHE A 71 31.37 -2.24 10.95
N PHE A 72 31.22 -2.56 9.66
CA PHE A 72 32.33 -2.53 8.71
C PHE A 72 32.77 -1.12 8.35
N GLY A 73 31.82 -0.18 8.20
CA GLY A 73 32.14 1.21 7.90
C GLY A 73 32.89 1.90 9.04
N SER A 74 32.61 1.56 10.31
CA SER A 74 33.34 2.15 11.43
C SER A 74 34.76 1.57 11.54
N ILE A 75 34.95 0.27 11.31
CA ILE A 75 36.29 -0.34 11.25
C ILE A 75 37.11 0.32 10.14
N LEU A 76 36.52 0.52 8.96
CA LEU A 76 37.21 1.16 7.85
C LEU A 76 37.57 2.62 8.15
N GLY A 77 36.67 3.35 8.82
CA GLY A 77 36.91 4.72 9.27
C GLY A 77 38.00 4.84 10.33
N ASP A 78 38.15 3.84 11.20
CA ASP A 78 39.21 3.80 12.22
C ASP A 78 40.57 3.41 11.63
N VAL A 79 40.60 2.58 10.57
CA VAL A 79 41.83 2.09 9.92
C VAL A 79 42.36 3.04 8.86
N LEU A 80 41.47 3.71 8.10
CA LEU A 80 41.87 4.65 7.06
C LEU A 80 41.83 6.09 7.58
N PRO A 81 42.96 6.83 7.59
CA PRO A 81 42.94 8.25 7.91
C PRO A 81 42.30 9.03 6.74
N ILE A 82 40.97 9.14 6.76
CA ILE A 82 40.21 9.83 5.72
C ILE A 82 40.43 11.34 5.89
N PRO A 83 40.84 12.07 4.82
CA PRO A 83 41.11 13.50 4.91
C PRO A 83 39.84 14.27 5.31
N GLY A 84 40.04 15.33 6.08
CA GLY A 84 38.94 16.17 6.55
C GLY A 84 38.17 16.79 5.39
N THR A 85 36.89 16.44 5.25
CA THR A 85 35.97 17.06 4.28
C THR A 85 34.97 17.98 4.98
N TYR A 86 34.08 18.64 4.23
CA TYR A 86 33.00 19.45 4.77
C TYR A 86 32.17 18.72 5.85
N PHE A 87 31.97 17.41 5.71
CA PHE A 87 31.23 16.58 6.66
C PHE A 87 31.98 16.25 7.96
N SER A 88 33.31 16.43 8.01
CA SER A 88 34.12 16.25 9.21
C SER A 88 33.92 17.40 10.22
N ARG A 89 33.51 18.57 9.74
CA ARG A 89 33.27 19.76 10.57
C ARG A 89 31.99 19.64 11.38
N LYS A 90 32.06 19.82 12.71
CA LYS A 90 30.91 19.72 13.63
C LYS A 90 29.87 20.83 13.44
N ASP A 91 30.29 21.95 12.87
CA ASP A 91 29.52 23.16 12.56
C ASP A 91 28.90 23.14 11.15
N ASN A 92 29.04 22.05 10.41
CA ASN A 92 28.44 21.95 9.09
C ASN A 92 26.90 22.12 9.15
N LEU A 93 26.33 22.75 8.11
CA LEU A 93 24.89 23.07 8.06
C LEU A 93 24.00 21.84 8.29
N PHE A 94 24.40 20.68 7.77
CA PHE A 94 23.62 19.44 7.93
C PHE A 94 23.62 18.94 9.38
N ASN A 95 24.75 19.02 10.06
CA ASN A 95 24.83 18.60 11.45
C ASN A 95 24.04 19.53 12.38
N VAL A 96 24.14 20.85 12.15
CA VAL A 96 23.48 21.85 12.98
C VAL A 96 21.96 21.89 12.75
N TYR A 97 21.51 21.93 11.50
CA TYR A 97 20.08 22.10 11.18
C TYR A 97 19.33 20.81 10.97
N PHE A 98 19.97 19.74 10.48
CA PHE A 98 19.28 18.48 10.22
C PHE A 98 19.50 17.50 11.36
N VAL A 99 20.74 17.18 11.74
CA VAL A 99 21.00 16.13 12.74
C VAL A 99 20.51 16.53 14.13
N LYS A 100 20.82 17.74 14.61
CA LYS A 100 20.36 18.21 15.94
C LYS A 100 18.84 18.37 16.03
N LEU A 101 18.18 18.76 14.94
CA LEU A 101 16.72 18.91 14.85
C LEU A 101 16.06 17.70 14.18
N SER A 102 16.76 16.56 14.09
CA SER A 102 16.34 15.40 13.29
C SER A 102 14.98 14.86 13.70
N TRP A 103 14.73 14.80 15.01
CA TRP A 103 13.44 14.42 15.55
C TRP A 103 12.33 15.41 15.17
N GLY A 104 12.61 16.72 15.24
CA GLY A 104 11.64 17.77 14.88
C GLY A 104 11.20 17.68 13.41
N TRP A 105 12.15 17.47 12.49
CA TRP A 105 11.86 17.26 11.07
C TRP A 105 11.06 15.99 10.84
N THR A 106 11.44 14.88 11.48
CA THR A 106 10.74 13.60 11.37
C THR A 106 9.31 13.73 11.88
N MET A 107 9.10 14.36 13.04
CA MET A 107 7.78 14.66 13.60
C MET A 107 6.91 15.49 12.64
N SER A 108 7.48 16.50 11.99
CA SER A 108 6.74 17.38 11.09
C SER A 108 6.24 16.62 9.85
N PHE A 109 7.13 15.95 9.12
CA PHE A 109 6.77 15.25 7.89
C PHE A 109 5.92 13.99 8.15
N VAL A 110 6.32 13.16 9.12
CA VAL A 110 5.59 11.93 9.47
C VAL A 110 4.25 12.29 10.13
N GLY A 111 4.21 13.28 11.01
CA GLY A 111 2.97 13.74 11.65
C GLY A 111 1.96 14.30 10.65
N SER A 112 2.42 15.12 9.70
CA SER A 112 1.58 15.61 8.60
C SER A 112 1.06 14.46 7.74
N PHE A 113 1.92 13.51 7.38
CA PHE A 113 1.53 12.33 6.61
C PHE A 113 0.49 11.46 7.34
N ILE A 114 0.67 11.20 8.64
CA ILE A 114 -0.28 10.45 9.47
C ILE A 114 -1.61 11.19 9.55
N TYR A 115 -1.61 12.51 9.75
CA TYR A 115 -2.83 13.31 9.80
C TYR A 115 -3.65 13.19 8.51
N LEU A 116 -2.98 13.40 7.36
CA LEU A 116 -3.63 13.40 6.05
C LEU A 116 -4.16 12.01 5.69
N THR A 117 -3.37 10.96 5.93
CA THR A 117 -3.77 9.58 5.60
C THR A 117 -4.89 9.08 6.51
N SER A 118 -4.78 9.29 7.83
CA SER A 118 -5.80 8.86 8.82
C SER A 118 -7.14 9.54 8.66
N ASN A 119 -7.18 10.80 8.21
CA ASN A 119 -8.45 11.46 7.89
C ASN A 119 -9.27 10.67 6.86
N ILE A 120 -8.59 10.06 5.89
CA ILE A 120 -9.23 9.34 4.79
C ILE A 120 -9.62 7.93 5.22
N TYR A 121 -8.66 7.10 5.66
CA TYR A 121 -8.96 5.69 5.93
C TYR A 121 -9.79 5.48 7.21
N SER A 122 -9.83 6.46 8.13
CA SER A 122 -10.68 6.43 9.33
C SER A 122 -11.99 7.22 9.15
N CYS A 123 -12.32 7.69 7.94
CA CYS A 123 -13.57 8.41 7.65
C CYS A 123 -13.82 9.61 8.59
N GLY A 124 -12.76 10.31 9.02
CA GLY A 124 -12.86 11.45 9.93
C GLY A 124 -13.09 11.11 11.42
N ASP A 125 -13.06 9.84 11.81
CA ASP A 125 -13.21 9.43 13.22
C ASP A 125 -12.01 9.90 14.07
N LYS A 126 -12.27 10.90 14.92
CA LYS A 126 -11.28 11.49 15.83
C LYS A 126 -10.68 10.49 16.81
N ALA A 127 -11.40 9.44 17.19
CA ALA A 127 -10.87 8.42 18.11
C ALA A 127 -9.80 7.57 17.41
N GLN A 128 -10.03 7.16 16.17
CA GLN A 128 -9.05 6.44 15.36
C GLN A 128 -7.86 7.32 14.99
N ILE A 129 -8.08 8.58 14.60
CA ILE A 129 -6.98 9.51 14.29
C ILE A 129 -6.05 9.67 15.52
N ARG A 130 -6.61 9.89 16.72
CA ARG A 130 -5.82 9.98 17.97
C ARG A 130 -5.00 8.72 18.24
N LYS A 131 -5.56 7.55 17.94
CA LYS A 131 -4.85 6.27 18.02
C LYS A 131 -3.62 6.27 17.10
N HIS A 132 -3.72 6.70 15.84
CA HIS A 132 -2.53 6.75 14.96
C HIS A 132 -1.44 7.71 15.46
N PHE A 133 -1.82 8.84 16.08
CA PHE A 133 -0.88 9.77 16.71
C PHE A 133 -0.22 9.22 17.97
N LEU A 134 -0.86 8.29 18.68
CA LEU A 134 -0.27 7.65 19.86
C LEU A 134 1.03 6.89 19.50
N ARG A 135 1.17 6.37 18.27
CA ARG A 135 2.43 5.76 17.81
C ARG A 135 3.58 6.75 17.77
N LEU A 136 3.29 7.93 17.23
CA LEU A 136 4.26 9.01 17.13
C LEU A 136 4.60 9.57 18.51
N LEU A 137 3.64 9.61 19.43
CA LEU A 137 3.86 9.94 20.83
C LEU A 137 4.77 8.91 21.52
N LEU A 138 4.50 7.60 21.35
CA LEU A 138 5.34 6.53 21.90
C LEU A 138 6.76 6.60 21.33
N ALA A 139 6.92 6.91 20.05
CA ALA A 139 8.22 7.12 19.44
C ALA A 139 8.96 8.33 20.04
N THR A 140 8.23 9.42 20.32
CA THR A 140 8.78 10.62 21.00
C THR A 140 9.25 10.29 22.41
N ILE A 141 8.45 9.54 23.17
CA ILE A 141 8.78 9.12 24.54
C ILE A 141 10.05 8.25 24.52
N ASN A 142 10.13 7.28 23.60
CA ASN A 142 11.30 6.43 23.45
C ASN A 142 12.54 7.24 23.10
N TRP A 143 12.48 8.12 22.10
CA TRP A 143 13.60 8.98 21.74
C TRP A 143 14.07 9.82 22.93
N PHE A 144 13.15 10.50 23.61
CA PHE A 144 13.48 11.35 24.75
C PHE A 144 14.09 10.53 25.90
N PHE A 145 13.49 9.40 26.27
CA PHE A 145 13.99 8.54 27.32
C PHE A 145 15.41 8.04 27.03
N TRP A 146 15.63 7.46 25.84
CA TRP A 146 16.92 6.84 25.50
C TRP A 146 18.05 7.84 25.32
N THR A 147 17.77 9.00 24.72
CA THR A 147 18.81 10.05 24.58
C THR A 147 19.23 10.62 25.93
N ASN A 148 18.30 10.82 26.86
CA ASN A 148 18.63 11.20 28.24
C ASN A 148 19.37 10.08 28.97
N LEU A 149 18.97 8.83 28.76
CA LEU A 149 19.63 7.67 29.35
C LEU A 149 21.09 7.55 28.90
N PHE A 150 21.39 7.80 27.62
CA PHE A 150 22.78 7.79 27.12
C PHE A 150 23.64 8.84 27.82
N VAL A 151 23.12 10.05 28.00
CA VAL A 151 23.83 11.13 28.73
C VAL A 151 24.02 10.75 30.20
N TYR A 152 22.99 10.15 30.83
CA TYR A 152 23.07 9.68 32.20
C TYR A 152 24.13 8.58 32.40
N ILE A 153 24.20 7.61 31.47
CA ILE A 153 25.21 6.54 31.50
C ILE A 153 26.61 7.14 31.35
N GLU A 154 26.81 8.08 30.42
CA GLU A 154 28.10 8.75 30.22
C GLU A 154 28.57 9.53 31.47
N ASP A 155 27.64 10.18 32.17
CA ASP A 155 27.93 10.95 33.40
C ASP A 155 28.17 10.04 34.62
N SER A 156 27.50 8.89 34.68
CA SER A 156 27.59 7.95 35.81
C SER A 156 28.82 7.05 35.74
N TYR A 157 29.16 6.55 34.55
CA TYR A 157 30.25 5.58 34.36
C TYR A 157 31.54 6.22 33.81
N GLY A 158 31.52 7.51 33.48
CA GLY A 158 32.71 8.24 33.09
C GLY A 158 33.59 8.63 34.28
N TYR A 159 34.84 8.98 34.00
CA TYR A 159 35.79 9.47 34.98
C TYR A 159 36.57 10.67 34.44
N CYS A 160 37.01 11.53 35.35
CA CYS A 160 37.84 12.68 35.01
C CYS A 160 39.30 12.24 34.84
N SER A 161 40.02 12.85 33.90
CA SER A 161 41.47 12.62 33.71
C SER A 161 42.26 12.80 35.01
N LYS A 162 41.81 13.68 35.91
CA LYS A 162 42.30 13.76 37.29
C LYS A 162 41.26 13.23 38.28
N ALA A 163 41.62 12.15 39.00
CA ALA A 163 40.75 11.44 39.94
C ALA A 163 40.24 12.30 41.12
N ILE A 164 40.85 13.46 41.37
CA ILE A 164 40.50 14.38 42.47
C ILE A 164 39.11 15.02 42.23
N VAL A 165 38.68 15.13 40.98
CA VAL A 165 37.42 15.81 40.63
C VAL A 165 36.37 14.78 40.23
N ARG A 166 35.29 14.71 41.00
CA ARG A 166 34.12 13.89 40.66
C ARG A 166 33.05 14.71 39.94
N GLY A 167 32.41 14.08 38.96
CA GLY A 167 31.33 14.66 38.14
C GLY A 167 31.81 15.38 36.88
N ARG A 168 31.09 15.19 35.77
CA ARG A 168 31.43 15.72 34.44
C ARG A 168 31.53 17.23 34.42
N LYS A 169 30.54 17.95 34.97
CA LYS A 169 30.51 19.42 34.97
C LYS A 169 31.72 20.00 35.70
N SER A 170 32.00 19.52 36.92
CA SER A 170 33.14 19.98 37.73
C SER A 170 34.50 19.66 37.08
N CYS A 171 34.61 18.52 36.37
CA CYS A 171 35.80 18.15 35.62
C CYS A 171 36.05 19.11 34.44
N LEU A 172 35.02 19.37 33.63
CA LEU A 172 35.12 20.23 32.45
C LEU A 172 35.34 21.71 32.82
N THR A 173 34.69 22.22 33.87
CA THR A 173 34.91 23.60 34.34
C THR A 173 36.35 23.85 34.79
N LYS A 174 37.03 22.81 35.30
CA LYS A 174 38.45 22.89 35.69
C LYS A 174 39.41 22.66 34.52
N GLY A 175 38.89 22.54 33.29
CA GLY A 175 39.69 22.34 32.07
C GLY A 175 40.21 20.92 31.90
N PHE A 176 39.70 19.94 32.66
CA PHE A 176 40.10 18.54 32.53
C PHE A 176 39.20 17.81 31.53
N THR A 177 39.73 16.73 30.93
CA THR A 177 38.98 15.88 30.01
C THR A 177 38.19 14.82 30.77
N TRP A 178 36.94 14.59 30.33
CA TRP A 178 36.07 13.53 30.82
C TRP A 178 36.18 12.33 29.89
N ASN A 179 36.64 11.19 30.42
CA ASN A 179 36.76 9.94 29.68
C ASN A 179 35.61 9.03 30.10
N GLY A 180 34.73 8.70 29.16
CA GLY A 180 33.60 7.82 29.40
C GLY A 180 33.13 7.19 28.09
N PHE A 181 32.40 6.08 28.20
CA PHE A 181 31.78 5.45 27.04
C PHE A 181 30.57 6.29 26.58
N SER A 182 30.72 7.03 25.49
CA SER A 182 29.72 7.98 25.00
C SER A 182 28.93 7.37 23.86
N ILE A 183 27.79 6.74 24.17
CA ILE A 183 26.91 6.12 23.16
C ILE A 183 26.50 7.17 22.12
N SER A 184 26.71 6.88 20.83
CA SER A 184 26.45 7.83 19.74
C SER A 184 24.94 8.11 19.58
N GLY A 185 24.47 9.19 20.19
CA GLY A 185 23.09 9.66 20.06
C GLY A 185 22.70 10.00 18.61
N HIS A 186 23.64 10.47 17.80
CA HIS A 186 23.42 10.76 16.37
C HIS A 186 23.21 9.49 15.56
N THR A 187 24.03 8.46 15.76
CA THR A 187 23.85 7.16 15.10
C THR A 187 22.49 6.55 15.48
N PHE A 188 22.15 6.60 16.76
CA PHE A 188 20.86 6.15 17.27
C PHE A 188 19.68 6.85 16.58
N ILE A 189 19.64 8.19 16.61
CA ILE A 189 18.48 8.95 16.12
C ILE A 189 18.30 8.83 14.61
N LEU A 190 19.39 8.77 13.83
CA LEU A 190 19.33 8.67 12.38
C LEU A 190 18.77 7.32 11.93
N ILE A 191 19.21 6.22 12.55
CA ILE A 191 18.66 4.88 12.30
C ILE A 191 17.21 4.82 12.76
N TYR A 192 16.93 5.29 13.98
CA TYR A 192 15.59 5.25 14.56
C TYR A 192 14.55 6.03 13.73
N CYS A 193 14.87 7.26 13.31
CA CYS A 193 13.99 8.07 12.47
C CYS A 193 13.73 7.40 11.11
N THR A 194 14.76 6.85 10.47
CA THR A 194 14.59 6.22 9.15
C THR A 194 13.70 4.99 9.23
N LEU A 195 13.86 4.15 10.24
CA LEU A 195 13.02 2.97 10.45
C LEU A 195 11.55 3.35 10.73
N ILE A 196 11.30 4.41 11.51
CA ILE A 196 9.95 4.94 11.74
C ILE A 196 9.34 5.44 10.42
N ILE A 197 10.08 6.24 9.65
CA ILE A 197 9.62 6.78 8.37
C ILE A 197 9.19 5.63 7.44
N MET A 198 10.00 4.57 7.35
CA MET A 198 9.70 3.41 6.51
C MET A 198 8.45 2.64 6.97
N GLU A 199 8.24 2.49 8.27
CA GLU A 199 7.04 1.82 8.81
C GLU A 199 5.78 2.65 8.59
N GLU A 200 5.82 3.95 8.86
CA GLU A 200 4.67 4.84 8.64
C GLU A 200 4.32 4.99 7.16
N ALA A 201 5.33 5.03 6.30
CA ALA A 201 5.18 5.07 4.84
C ALA A 201 4.36 3.90 4.28
N LYS A 202 4.31 2.74 4.97
CA LYS A 202 3.53 1.57 4.52
C LYS A 202 2.05 1.89 4.34
N ALA A 203 1.50 2.90 5.02
CA ALA A 203 0.11 3.36 4.79
C ALA A 203 -0.16 3.83 3.34
N LEU A 204 0.87 4.05 2.51
CA LEU A 204 0.67 4.38 1.09
C LEU A 204 0.65 3.14 0.17
N VAL A 205 0.87 1.93 0.71
CA VAL A 205 0.79 0.69 -0.08
C VAL A 205 -0.64 0.50 -0.58
N ASN A 206 -0.80 0.28 -1.89
CA ASN A 206 -2.10 0.15 -2.57
C ASN A 206 -3.04 1.36 -2.44
N TRP A 207 -2.49 2.55 -2.12
CA TRP A 207 -3.28 3.78 -1.97
C TRP A 207 -4.12 4.14 -3.22
N ASP A 208 -3.58 3.90 -4.41
CA ASP A 208 -4.28 4.19 -5.66
C ASP A 208 -5.55 3.31 -5.85
N SER A 209 -5.64 2.17 -5.16
CA SER A 209 -6.82 1.29 -5.16
C SER A 209 -8.05 1.94 -4.51
N ILE A 210 -7.85 2.92 -3.62
CA ILE A 210 -8.95 3.66 -2.97
C ILE A 210 -9.80 4.37 -4.03
N LYS A 211 -9.19 4.94 -5.08
CA LYS A 211 -9.92 5.58 -6.18
C LYS A 211 -10.86 4.60 -6.87
N ASP A 212 -10.40 3.37 -7.11
CA ASP A 212 -11.23 2.33 -7.72
C ASP A 212 -12.35 1.85 -6.81
N HIS A 213 -12.11 1.76 -5.50
CA HIS A 213 -13.14 1.41 -4.52
C HIS A 213 -14.23 2.49 -4.46
N VAL A 214 -13.85 3.77 -4.37
CA VAL A 214 -14.81 4.89 -4.36
C VAL A 214 -15.66 4.91 -5.64
N ARG A 215 -15.04 4.71 -6.80
CA ARG A 215 -15.76 4.64 -8.08
C ARG A 215 -16.74 3.47 -8.18
N ASN A 216 -16.32 2.28 -7.72
CA ASN A 216 -17.21 1.10 -7.75
C ASN A 216 -18.38 1.26 -6.78
N GLU A 217 -18.15 1.82 -5.60
CA GLU A 217 -19.18 2.05 -4.59
C GLU A 217 -20.20 3.10 -5.04
N GLU A 218 -19.75 4.20 -5.65
CA GLU A 218 -20.63 5.21 -6.24
C GLU A 218 -21.55 4.60 -7.30
N HIS A 219 -21.00 3.75 -8.18
CA HIS A 219 -21.80 3.03 -9.15
C HIS A 219 -22.81 2.10 -8.48
N ASN A 220 -22.41 1.32 -7.47
CA ASN A 220 -23.28 0.38 -6.77
C ASN A 220 -24.46 1.09 -6.07
N ARG A 221 -24.22 2.25 -5.45
CA ARG A 221 -25.27 3.06 -4.80
C ARG A 221 -26.22 3.74 -5.79
N SER A 222 -25.74 4.03 -7.00
CA SER A 222 -26.55 4.66 -8.07
C SER A 222 -27.33 3.66 -8.94
N SER A 223 -26.97 2.37 -8.90
CA SER A 223 -27.57 1.32 -9.71
C SER A 223 -28.68 0.63 -8.91
N GLU A 224 -29.91 0.58 -9.42
CA GLU A 224 -31.01 -0.20 -8.82
C GLU A 224 -30.75 -1.71 -8.88
N ASP A 225 -29.83 -2.16 -9.76
CA ASP A 225 -29.38 -3.55 -9.83
C ASP A 225 -28.37 -3.83 -8.72
N SER A 226 -28.85 -4.42 -7.63
CA SER A 226 -28.11 -5.00 -6.51
C SER A 226 -27.22 -6.18 -6.94
N SER A 227 -26.37 -5.98 -7.94
CA SER A 227 -25.34 -6.94 -8.30
C SER A 227 -24.32 -6.93 -7.17
N GLY A 228 -24.46 -7.91 -6.26
CA GLY A 228 -23.76 -8.05 -4.96
C GLY A 228 -22.24 -8.17 -5.02
N ALA A 229 -21.57 -7.26 -5.72
CA ALA A 229 -20.14 -7.06 -5.66
C ALA A 229 -19.83 -6.30 -4.37
N THR A 230 -19.48 -7.05 -3.33
CA THR A 230 -19.07 -6.49 -2.04
C THR A 230 -17.85 -5.59 -2.23
N SER A 231 -18.04 -4.30 -1.99
CA SER A 231 -16.99 -3.29 -1.94
C SER A 231 -16.48 -3.18 -0.49
N PRO A 232 -15.18 -2.93 -0.24
CA PRO A 232 -14.69 -2.65 1.11
C PRO A 232 -15.35 -1.44 1.78
N LEU A 233 -16.03 -0.59 1.00
CA LEU A 233 -16.71 0.62 1.44
C LEU A 233 -18.22 0.41 1.69
N ASP A 234 -18.75 -0.79 1.43
CA ASP A 234 -20.18 -1.11 1.56
C ASP A 234 -20.67 -0.96 3.01
N SER A 235 -19.80 -1.18 3.99
CA SER A 235 -20.11 -1.01 5.42
C SER A 235 -20.19 0.45 5.88
N LEU A 236 -19.91 1.44 5.02
CA LEU A 236 -19.88 2.85 5.38
C LEU A 236 -21.23 3.54 5.19
N THR A 237 -21.61 4.40 6.13
CA THR A 237 -22.77 5.29 6.00
C THR A 237 -22.58 6.26 4.80
N SER A 238 -23.68 6.77 4.23
CA SER A 238 -23.66 7.79 3.16
C SER A 238 -22.76 8.98 3.51
N GLU A 239 -22.91 9.55 4.70
CA GLU A 239 -22.10 10.68 5.17
C GLU A 239 -20.60 10.36 5.23
N GLN A 240 -20.25 9.16 5.68
CA GLN A 240 -18.85 8.71 5.78
C GLN A 240 -18.24 8.49 4.39
N PHE A 241 -19.03 7.95 3.46
CA PHE A 241 -18.61 7.75 2.08
C PHE A 241 -18.35 9.09 1.36
N ASP A 242 -19.26 10.06 1.51
CA ASP A 242 -19.11 11.39 0.92
C ASP A 242 -17.88 12.11 1.49
N HIS A 243 -17.65 11.99 2.80
CA HIS A 243 -16.44 12.50 3.44
C HIS A 243 -15.17 11.91 2.84
N VAL A 244 -15.10 10.58 2.67
CA VAL A 244 -13.94 9.91 2.07
C VAL A 244 -13.74 10.36 0.62
N LYS A 245 -14.81 10.47 -0.17
CA LYS A 245 -14.76 10.90 -1.57
C LYS A 245 -14.18 12.31 -1.71
N GLU A 246 -14.71 13.26 -0.95
CA GLU A 246 -14.27 14.66 -0.98
C GLU A 246 -12.81 14.78 -0.48
N LYS A 247 -12.52 14.20 0.69
CA LYS A 247 -11.19 14.29 1.31
C LYS A 247 -10.13 13.55 0.52
N TYR A 248 -10.43 12.42 -0.10
CA TYR A 248 -9.47 11.70 -0.94
C TYR A 248 -9.00 12.56 -2.12
N GLY A 249 -9.93 13.22 -2.82
CA GLY A 249 -9.59 14.11 -3.94
C GLY A 249 -8.73 15.31 -3.50
N GLN A 250 -9.08 15.91 -2.35
CA GLN A 250 -8.38 17.08 -1.82
C GLN A 250 -6.99 16.73 -1.25
N PHE A 251 -6.88 15.66 -0.45
CA PHE A 251 -5.69 15.36 0.34
C PHE A 251 -4.65 14.49 -0.38
N THR A 252 -5.03 13.69 -1.38
CA THR A 252 -4.09 12.86 -2.15
C THR A 252 -2.86 13.62 -2.71
N PRO A 253 -2.98 14.83 -3.33
CA PRO A 253 -1.79 15.55 -3.77
C PRO A 253 -0.87 15.94 -2.60
N TYR A 254 -1.42 16.38 -1.47
CA TYR A 254 -0.64 16.71 -0.28
C TYR A 254 0.03 15.48 0.34
N ILE A 255 -0.66 14.34 0.37
CA ILE A 255 -0.09 13.06 0.84
C ILE A 255 1.12 12.66 -0.02
N ARG A 256 1.02 12.83 -1.34
CA ARG A 256 2.13 12.54 -2.27
C ARG A 256 3.32 13.48 -2.03
N VAL A 257 3.08 14.77 -1.82
CA VAL A 257 4.15 15.73 -1.48
C VAL A 257 4.78 15.39 -0.12
N ALA A 258 3.98 15.08 0.90
CA ALA A 258 4.48 14.66 2.20
C ALA A 258 5.32 13.38 2.11
N PHE A 259 4.89 12.40 1.30
CA PHE A 259 5.65 11.16 1.04
C PHE A 259 6.99 11.40 0.35
N ILE A 260 7.03 12.33 -0.61
CA ILE A 260 8.30 12.76 -1.23
C ILE A 260 9.20 13.41 -0.17
N GLY A 261 8.65 14.30 0.64
CA GLY A 261 9.38 14.95 1.75
C GLY A 261 9.97 13.93 2.74
N MET A 262 9.18 12.95 3.17
CA MET A 262 9.65 11.84 4.00
C MET A 262 10.77 11.03 3.35
N THR A 263 10.69 10.81 2.03
CA THR A 263 11.73 10.08 1.28
C THR A 263 13.04 10.87 1.24
N LEU A 264 12.98 12.17 0.93
CA LEU A 264 14.16 13.04 0.93
C LEU A 264 14.78 13.10 2.32
N LEU A 265 13.96 13.16 3.37
CA LEU A 265 14.42 13.17 4.74
C LEU A 265 15.13 11.86 5.11
N ALA A 266 14.58 10.70 4.73
CA ALA A 266 15.24 9.40 4.91
C ALA A 266 16.58 9.31 4.18
N LEU A 267 16.68 9.84 2.96
CA LEU A 267 17.94 9.88 2.21
C LEU A 267 18.98 10.80 2.89
N ILE A 268 18.55 11.94 3.42
CA ILE A 268 19.42 12.82 4.22
C ILE A 268 19.92 12.07 5.46
N TRP A 269 19.07 11.29 6.12
CA TRP A 269 19.49 10.47 7.26
C TRP A 269 20.49 9.38 6.88
N ASP A 270 20.32 8.71 5.73
CA ASP A 270 21.27 7.72 5.23
C ASP A 270 22.66 8.35 4.97
N VAL A 271 22.71 9.53 4.34
CA VAL A 271 23.96 10.27 4.09
C VAL A 271 24.61 10.73 5.39
N MET A 272 23.82 11.28 6.32
CA MET A 272 24.34 11.73 7.62
C MET A 272 24.80 10.57 8.49
N LEU A 273 24.16 9.40 8.37
CA LEU A 273 24.60 8.19 9.06
C LEU A 273 25.97 7.76 8.54
N LEU A 274 26.16 7.74 7.21
CA LEU A 274 27.46 7.43 6.61
C LEU A 274 28.55 8.41 7.06
N ALA A 275 28.26 9.72 7.07
CA ALA A 275 29.18 10.73 7.58
C ALA A 275 29.51 10.51 9.08
N THR A 276 28.51 10.12 9.88
CA THR A 276 28.70 9.83 11.31
C THR A 276 29.59 8.61 11.53
N ILE A 277 29.41 7.57 10.72
CA ILE A 277 30.21 6.35 10.77
C ILE A 277 31.67 6.65 10.43
N ILE A 278 31.92 7.52 9.47
CA ILE A 278 33.29 7.83 8.99
C ILE A 278 34.04 8.76 9.95
N TYR A 279 33.42 9.84 10.43
CA TYR A 279 34.17 10.97 11.03
C TYR A 279 34.06 11.13 12.55
N PHE A 280 33.08 10.50 13.21
CA PHE A 280 32.72 10.82 14.60
C PHE A 280 32.56 9.56 15.44
N HIS A 281 32.86 9.59 16.74
CA HIS A 281 32.72 8.46 17.69
C HIS A 281 33.57 7.22 17.42
N SER A 282 33.78 6.42 18.46
CA SER A 282 34.48 5.13 18.37
C SER A 282 33.55 4.05 17.81
N THR A 283 34.10 3.03 17.13
CA THR A 283 33.33 1.86 16.64
C THR A 283 32.36 1.24 17.66
N PRO A 284 32.77 0.91 18.91
CA PRO A 284 31.85 0.28 19.87
C PRO A 284 30.70 1.20 20.29
N GLU A 285 30.92 2.52 20.38
CA GLU A 285 29.89 3.50 20.74
C GLU A 285 28.78 3.57 19.68
N LYS A 286 29.16 3.53 18.40
CA LYS A 286 28.23 3.53 17.26
C LYS A 286 27.45 2.22 17.19
N PHE A 287 28.14 1.09 17.39
CA PHE A 287 27.53 -0.22 17.29
C PHE A 287 26.44 -0.42 18.36
N VAL A 288 26.75 -0.07 19.62
CA VAL A 288 25.76 -0.13 20.71
C VAL A 288 24.55 0.76 20.43
N ALA A 289 24.79 1.99 19.95
CA ALA A 289 23.70 2.90 19.55
C ALA A 289 22.80 2.31 18.45
N SER A 290 23.41 1.68 17.43
CA SER A 290 22.69 1.02 16.34
C SER A 290 21.84 -0.16 16.83
N VAL A 291 22.40 -1.02 17.69
CA VAL A 291 21.66 -2.16 18.26
C VAL A 291 20.45 -1.69 19.07
N ILE A 292 20.63 -0.67 19.92
CA ILE A 292 19.53 -0.11 20.72
C ILE A 292 18.44 0.48 19.82
N ALA A 293 18.79 1.22 18.76
CA ALA A 293 17.81 1.76 17.81
C ALA A 293 16.96 0.66 17.15
N VAL A 294 17.61 -0.42 16.72
CA VAL A 294 16.94 -1.58 16.10
C VAL A 294 16.04 -2.30 17.11
N LEU A 295 16.52 -2.52 18.34
CA LEU A 295 15.72 -3.18 19.39
C LEU A 295 14.47 -2.37 19.73
N LEU A 296 14.56 -1.04 19.80
CA LEU A 296 13.39 -0.19 20.07
C LEU A 296 12.41 -0.17 18.91
N TRP A 297 12.89 -0.10 17.68
CA TRP A 297 12.02 -0.23 16.51
C TRP A 297 11.32 -1.59 16.50
N PHE A 298 12.06 -2.68 16.77
CA PHE A 298 11.49 -4.02 16.82
C PHE A 298 10.43 -4.13 17.93
N PHE A 299 10.74 -3.65 19.13
CA PHE A 299 9.80 -3.67 20.26
C PHE A 299 8.52 -2.87 19.95
N THR A 300 8.63 -1.69 19.35
CA THR A 300 7.48 -0.85 19.04
C THR A 300 6.66 -1.41 17.86
N TYR A 301 7.26 -1.59 16.69
CA TYR A 301 6.52 -1.95 15.48
C TYR A 301 6.26 -3.46 15.32
N ARG A 302 7.17 -4.33 15.77
CA ARG A 302 7.04 -5.79 15.61
C ARG A 302 6.45 -6.49 16.82
N PHE A 303 6.56 -5.92 18.01
CA PHE A 303 5.96 -6.50 19.21
C PHE A 303 4.69 -5.75 19.62
N LEU A 304 4.78 -4.46 19.96
CA LEU A 304 3.68 -3.69 20.54
C LEU A 304 2.51 -3.51 19.55
N PHE A 305 2.79 -3.00 18.35
CA PHE A 305 1.74 -2.75 17.34
C PHE A 305 1.28 -4.04 16.64
N HIS A 306 2.19 -4.98 16.36
CA HIS A 306 1.84 -6.23 15.69
C HIS A 306 0.94 -7.14 16.54
N ARG A 307 1.22 -7.27 17.86
CA ARG A 307 0.38 -8.09 18.76
C ARG A 307 -0.99 -7.46 19.06
N ARG A 308 -1.34 -6.35 18.39
CA ARG A 308 -2.57 -5.56 18.62
C ARG A 308 -2.82 -5.21 20.09
N ILE A 309 -1.77 -5.18 20.92
CA ILE A 309 -1.87 -4.73 22.31
C ILE A 309 -2.36 -3.29 22.31
N LEU A 310 -1.86 -2.50 21.36
CA LEU A 310 -2.53 -1.31 20.85
C LEU A 310 -2.89 -1.58 19.38
N SER A 311 -4.17 -1.65 19.03
CA SER A 311 -4.65 -1.82 17.65
C SER A 311 -4.27 -0.60 16.78
N LEU A 312 -3.02 -0.58 16.31
CA LEU A 312 -2.32 0.60 15.81
C LEU A 312 -1.42 0.26 14.61
N LEU A 313 -1.91 -0.52 13.65
CA LEU A 313 -1.12 -0.74 12.43
C LEU A 313 -1.20 0.48 11.51
N PRO A 314 -0.09 0.87 10.85
CA PRO A 314 -0.16 1.84 9.77
C PRO A 314 -1.15 1.37 8.70
N GLY A 315 -2.12 2.22 8.36
CA GLY A 315 -3.12 1.93 7.33
C GLY A 315 -4.32 1.08 7.77
N ASP A 316 -4.41 0.73 9.05
CA ASP A 316 -5.65 0.15 9.63
C ASP A 316 -6.67 1.25 9.87
N GLY A 317 -7.90 1.07 9.43
CA GLY A 317 -8.94 2.09 9.41
C GLY A 317 -10.35 1.50 9.37
N THR A 318 -11.35 2.36 9.24
CA THR A 318 -12.77 1.97 9.17
C THR A 318 -13.03 1.04 7.98
N PHE A 319 -12.25 1.16 6.90
CA PHE A 319 -12.27 0.26 5.76
C PHE A 319 -10.87 -0.22 5.38
N ARG A 320 -10.77 -1.44 4.83
CA ARG A 320 -9.49 -2.03 4.40
C ARG A 320 -9.24 -1.76 2.91
N TYR A 321 -8.23 -0.95 2.61
CA TYR A 321 -7.80 -0.68 1.22
C TYR A 321 -6.54 -1.43 0.79
N MET A 322 -5.75 -1.97 1.72
CA MET A 322 -4.44 -2.59 1.44
C MET A 322 -4.52 -4.02 0.88
N ASN A 323 -5.72 -4.54 0.58
CA ASN A 323 -5.93 -5.97 0.32
C ASN A 323 -5.23 -6.45 -0.98
N PRO A 324 -4.19 -7.30 -0.91
CA PRO A 324 -3.39 -7.70 -2.06
C PRO A 324 -4.11 -8.65 -3.04
N THR A 325 -5.21 -9.28 -2.62
CA THR A 325 -5.99 -10.22 -3.45
C THR A 325 -7.04 -9.53 -4.33
N GLN A 326 -7.35 -8.26 -4.07
CA GLN A 326 -8.36 -7.50 -4.79
C GLN A 326 -8.03 -7.15 -6.26
N PRO A 327 -6.79 -6.77 -6.65
CA PRO A 327 -6.50 -6.50 -8.05
C PRO A 327 -6.71 -7.74 -8.93
N LEU A 328 -6.40 -8.94 -8.43
CA LEU A 328 -6.64 -10.19 -9.14
C LEU A 328 -8.11 -10.60 -9.15
N GLN A 329 -8.88 -10.31 -8.09
CA GLN A 329 -10.30 -10.64 -8.05
C GLN A 329 -11.12 -9.74 -8.98
N SER A 330 -10.76 -8.46 -9.14
CA SER A 330 -11.37 -7.58 -10.14
C SER A 330 -11.09 -8.04 -11.58
N LEU A 331 -9.89 -8.57 -11.85
CA LEU A 331 -9.52 -9.17 -13.14
C LEU A 331 -10.17 -10.56 -13.35
N SER A 332 -10.36 -11.33 -12.28
CA SER A 332 -11.07 -12.63 -12.28
C SER A 332 -12.57 -12.45 -12.55
N VAL A 333 -13.20 -11.46 -11.92
CA VAL A 333 -14.61 -11.09 -12.18
C VAL A 333 -14.77 -10.54 -13.61
N ARG A 334 -13.76 -9.83 -14.13
CA ARG A 334 -13.69 -9.43 -15.55
C ARG A 334 -13.67 -10.64 -16.51
N ARG A 335 -13.21 -11.81 -16.04
CA ARG A 335 -13.23 -13.07 -16.80
C ARG A 335 -14.57 -13.80 -16.67
N SER A 336 -15.21 -13.78 -15.51
CA SER A 336 -16.50 -14.43 -15.30
C SER A 336 -17.68 -13.67 -15.91
N SER A 337 -17.59 -12.34 -16.09
CA SER A 337 -18.60 -11.58 -16.85
C SER A 337 -18.51 -11.80 -18.37
N LEU A 338 -17.36 -12.28 -18.87
CA LEU A 338 -17.20 -12.80 -20.25
C LEU A 338 -17.70 -14.25 -20.39
N ALA A 339 -17.80 -14.97 -19.27
CA ALA A 339 -18.28 -16.35 -19.21
C ALA A 339 -19.56 -16.43 -18.36
N GLY A 340 -20.65 -15.84 -18.85
CA GLY A 340 -21.98 -16.01 -18.25
C GLY A 340 -22.28 -17.50 -17.99
N LYS A 341 -23.04 -17.79 -16.93
CA LYS A 341 -23.51 -19.14 -16.59
C LYS A 341 -24.06 -19.87 -17.82
N ALA A 342 -23.69 -21.14 -17.94
CA ALA A 342 -24.09 -22.02 -19.02
C ALA A 342 -25.57 -22.40 -18.90
N THR A 343 -26.46 -21.53 -19.36
CA THR A 343 -27.82 -21.86 -19.79
C THR A 343 -28.13 -20.92 -20.95
N ASP A 344 -28.14 -21.46 -22.17
CA ASP A 344 -28.44 -20.80 -23.46
C ASP A 344 -27.47 -19.71 -23.94
N LYS A 345 -26.30 -20.12 -24.46
CA LYS A 345 -25.34 -19.20 -25.08
C LYS A 345 -25.49 -19.13 -26.60
N ILE A 346 -26.15 -18.08 -27.08
CA ILE A 346 -25.88 -17.52 -28.41
C ILE A 346 -24.39 -17.10 -28.42
N PRO A 347 -23.57 -17.51 -29.41
CA PRO A 347 -22.16 -17.16 -29.44
C PRO A 347 -22.00 -15.63 -29.58
N LYS A 348 -21.09 -15.04 -28.80
CA LYS A 348 -20.85 -13.58 -28.78
C LYS A 348 -19.42 -13.27 -29.23
N PHE A 349 -19.23 -12.23 -30.03
CA PHE A 349 -17.92 -11.67 -30.40
C PHE A 349 -17.79 -10.26 -29.83
N LEU A 350 -16.73 -9.97 -29.07
CA LEU A 350 -16.54 -8.70 -28.33
C LEU A 350 -17.73 -8.26 -27.46
N GLY A 351 -18.51 -9.23 -26.94
CA GLY A 351 -19.69 -8.97 -26.12
C GLY A 351 -21.00 -8.78 -26.91
N MET A 352 -20.95 -8.81 -28.24
CA MET A 352 -22.12 -8.71 -29.13
C MET A 352 -22.57 -10.12 -29.58
N PRO A 353 -23.86 -10.49 -29.44
CA PRO A 353 -24.36 -11.77 -29.94
C PRO A 353 -24.29 -11.85 -31.46
N LEU A 354 -23.78 -12.97 -31.99
CA LEU A 354 -23.52 -13.18 -33.42
C LEU A 354 -24.78 -13.50 -34.24
N ASN A 355 -25.93 -13.71 -33.59
CA ASN A 355 -27.21 -13.92 -34.28
C ASN A 355 -28.35 -13.19 -33.56
N PRO A 356 -29.11 -12.30 -34.23
CA PRO A 356 -30.42 -11.89 -33.75
C PRO A 356 -31.38 -13.08 -33.93
N MET A 357 -31.87 -13.65 -32.84
CA MET A 357 -32.87 -14.71 -32.93
C MET A 357 -34.15 -14.18 -33.60
N ARG A 358 -34.59 -14.89 -34.63
CA ARG A 358 -35.95 -14.78 -35.17
C ARG A 358 -36.87 -15.47 -34.16
N ASN A 359 -37.86 -14.75 -33.62
CA ASN A 359 -38.85 -15.26 -32.65
C ASN A 359 -39.39 -16.65 -33.05
N PRO A 360 -39.29 -17.68 -32.19
CA PRO A 360 -40.01 -18.93 -32.38
C PRO A 360 -41.40 -18.80 -31.77
N SER A 361 -42.24 -17.95 -32.36
CA SER A 361 -43.65 -17.82 -31.98
C SER A 361 -44.53 -17.95 -33.21
N SER A 362 -44.45 -19.11 -33.89
CA SER A 362 -45.44 -19.54 -34.89
C SER A 362 -45.16 -20.95 -35.43
N ILE A 363 -45.25 -22.01 -34.61
CA ILE A 363 -45.65 -23.33 -35.12
C ILE A 363 -46.59 -23.95 -34.08
N ALA A 364 -47.89 -23.71 -34.29
CA ALA A 364 -48.94 -24.54 -33.73
C ALA A 364 -49.22 -25.65 -34.75
N ILE A 365 -49.04 -26.92 -34.38
CA ILE A 365 -49.75 -28.06 -34.98
C ILE A 365 -50.09 -29.05 -33.85
N ASN A 366 -51.38 -29.37 -33.77
CA ASN A 366 -52.07 -30.22 -32.79
C ASN A 366 -52.00 -31.72 -33.19
N PRO A 367 -52.51 -32.65 -32.36
CA PRO A 367 -52.07 -34.05 -32.25
C PRO A 367 -52.86 -35.03 -33.13
N ALA A 368 -52.25 -36.17 -33.51
CA ALA A 368 -52.85 -37.52 -33.59
C ALA A 368 -51.97 -38.48 -34.43
N GLU A 369 -51.97 -39.75 -34.00
CA GLU A 369 -51.58 -40.98 -34.72
C GLU A 369 -50.07 -41.11 -35.07
N ASP A 370 -49.38 -42.23 -34.81
CA ASP A 370 -49.86 -43.60 -34.88
C ASP A 370 -49.03 -44.56 -34.02
N SER A 371 -49.72 -45.62 -33.62
CA SER A 371 -49.30 -46.79 -32.86
C SER A 371 -48.32 -47.70 -33.61
N PHE A 372 -47.49 -48.49 -32.90
CA PHE A 372 -47.34 -49.96 -33.03
C PHE A 372 -46.04 -50.48 -32.36
N LEU A 373 -46.22 -51.53 -31.52
CA LEU A 373 -45.28 -52.64 -31.18
C LEU A 373 -44.04 -52.31 -30.32
N THR A 374 -43.63 -53.03 -29.26
CA THR A 374 -44.05 -54.30 -28.65
C THR A 374 -43.46 -54.42 -27.23
N ARG A 375 -44.34 -54.70 -26.26
CA ARG A 375 -44.29 -55.71 -25.18
C ARG A 375 -42.94 -56.33 -24.70
N SER A 376 -42.70 -56.20 -23.38
CA SER A 376 -42.27 -57.22 -22.38
C SER A 376 -40.90 -57.93 -22.49
N VAL A 377 -40.13 -57.94 -21.41
CA VAL A 377 -39.90 -59.11 -20.50
C VAL A 377 -38.95 -58.70 -19.35
N ALA A 378 -39.24 -59.23 -18.16
CA ALA A 378 -38.56 -59.02 -16.90
C ALA A 378 -37.34 -59.96 -16.68
N THR A 379 -36.61 -59.66 -15.60
CA THR A 379 -35.78 -60.54 -14.75
C THR A 379 -34.48 -61.12 -15.30
N THR A 380 -33.35 -60.81 -14.64
CA THR A 380 -32.59 -61.77 -13.79
C THR A 380 -31.50 -61.09 -12.96
N ASP A 381 -31.48 -61.39 -11.67
CA ASP A 381 -30.35 -61.29 -10.75
C ASP A 381 -29.24 -62.29 -11.14
N ALA A 382 -27.97 -61.96 -10.86
CA ALA A 382 -27.03 -62.87 -10.15
C ALA A 382 -25.62 -62.26 -9.97
N LEU A 383 -25.20 -62.26 -8.71
CA LEU A 383 -23.86 -62.28 -8.12
C LEU A 383 -22.76 -63.02 -8.93
N SER A 384 -21.52 -62.51 -8.95
CA SER A 384 -20.42 -63.01 -8.08
C SER A 384 -19.02 -62.53 -8.50
N GLN A 385 -18.20 -62.28 -7.47
CA GLN A 385 -16.79 -62.65 -7.30
C GLN A 385 -15.65 -62.04 -8.17
N SER A 386 -14.84 -61.26 -7.45
CA SER A 386 -13.37 -61.34 -7.32
C SER A 386 -12.50 -61.42 -8.58
N ARG A 387 -11.73 -60.36 -8.80
CA ARG A 387 -10.27 -60.43 -8.74
C ARG A 387 -9.67 -59.09 -8.35
#